data_AF-A0A518DFF9-F1
#
_entry.id   AF-A0A518DFF9-F1
#
_cell.length_a   1.000
_cell.length_b   1.000
_cell.length_c   1.000
_cell.angle_alpha   90.00
_cell.angle_beta   90.00
_cell.angle_gamma   90.00
#
_symmetry.space_group_name_H-M   'P 1'
#
loop_
_entity.id
_entity.type
_entity.pdbx_description
1 polymer ?
#
loop_
_entity_poly.entity_id
_entity_poly.type
_entity_poly.pdbx_seq_one_letter_code
_entity_poly.pdbx_strand_id
1 'polypeptide(L)'
;MPTTQPTPNGSGRNDSGWSKCPPGALVATGARLRSAERGRRLRAATLGASLCGTLAVCVALGLLWSDRSAVKEIVCSACTPRFAQYAAHLQGAPMDAAEAAAVAHHLSYCPLCRPKFQQQYPGLLTEASRERHPHYPLAQNAILGK
;
A
#
# COMPACT_ATOMS: atom_id res chain seq x y z
N MET A 1 17.85 9.53 44.86
CA MET A 1 16.66 10.16 44.25
C MET A 1 16.21 11.29 45.16
N PRO A 2 16.46 12.57 44.84
CA PRO A 2 16.01 13.69 45.67
C PRO A 2 14.62 14.18 45.24
N THR A 3 13.69 14.08 46.18
CA THR A 3 12.31 14.57 46.12
C THR A 3 12.29 16.09 46.26
N THR A 4 11.92 16.82 45.21
CA THR A 4 11.65 18.27 45.27
C THR A 4 10.27 18.52 45.86
N GLN A 5 10.20 19.10 47.06
CA GLN A 5 8.98 19.66 47.61
C GLN A 5 8.61 21.00 46.93
N PRO A 6 7.32 21.23 46.61
CA PRO A 6 6.87 22.54 46.14
C PRO A 6 6.82 23.53 47.31
N THR A 7 7.48 24.69 47.13
CA THR A 7 7.44 25.81 48.07
C THR A 7 6.05 26.46 48.12
N PRO A 8 5.57 26.86 49.32
CA PRO A 8 4.28 27.51 49.48
C PRO A 8 4.26 28.90 48.84
N ASN A 9 3.17 29.15 48.12
CA ASN A 9 2.87 30.37 47.41
C ASN A 9 2.44 31.46 48.42
N GLY A 10 3.43 32.21 48.93
CA GLY A 10 3.21 33.37 49.79
C GLY A 10 2.86 34.60 48.97
N SER A 11 1.56 34.81 48.72
CA SER A 11 1.03 36.06 48.17
C SER A 11 0.93 37.13 49.27
N GLY A 12 2.07 37.73 49.62
CA GLY A 12 2.15 38.97 50.39
C GLY A 12 2.07 40.18 49.45
N ARG A 13 1.10 41.06 49.67
CA ARG A 13 0.87 42.29 48.90
C ARG A 13 1.83 43.40 49.31
N ASN A 14 2.36 44.10 48.29
CA ASN A 14 2.59 45.54 48.20
C ASN A 14 3.52 46.21 49.24
N ASP A 15 4.82 46.07 49.03
CA ASP A 15 5.70 47.23 49.09
C ASP A 15 5.97 47.68 47.66
N SER A 16 5.45 48.83 47.26
CA SER A 16 5.66 49.45 45.94
C SER A 16 7.07 50.02 45.80
N GLY A 17 8.07 49.18 46.05
CA GLY A 17 9.47 49.44 45.72
C GLY A 17 9.70 49.25 44.22
N TRP A 18 9.28 50.23 43.43
CA TRP A 18 9.69 50.31 42.03
C TRP A 18 11.20 50.57 41.97
N SER A 19 11.99 49.50 41.99
CA SER A 19 13.44 49.59 41.84
C SER A 19 13.79 49.99 40.42
N LYS A 20 14.77 50.90 40.25
CA LYS A 20 15.28 51.27 38.92
C LYS A 20 15.73 50.01 38.19
N CYS A 21 15.14 49.77 37.02
CA CYS A 21 15.49 48.64 36.17
C CYS A 21 16.96 48.77 35.75
N PRO A 22 17.80 47.74 35.94
CA PRO A 22 19.20 47.82 35.56
C PRO A 22 19.32 48.04 34.04
N PRO A 23 20.29 48.87 33.60
CA PRO A 23 20.46 49.18 32.18
C PRO A 23 20.64 47.88 31.38
N GLY A 24 19.83 47.70 30.34
CA GLY A 24 19.86 46.52 29.47
C GLY A 24 18.89 45.38 29.82
N ALA A 25 18.21 45.40 30.97
CA ALA A 25 17.25 44.34 31.31
C ALA A 25 16.04 44.28 30.36
N LEU A 26 15.53 45.43 29.92
CA LEU A 26 14.47 45.49 28.90
C LEU A 26 14.97 44.95 27.54
N VAL A 27 16.22 45.23 27.18
CA VAL A 27 16.82 44.75 25.92
C VAL A 27 17.02 43.24 25.95
N ALA A 28 17.51 42.70 27.08
CA ALA A 28 17.69 41.26 27.28
C ALA A 28 16.35 40.51 27.23
N THR A 29 15.29 41.09 27.81
CA THR A 29 13.94 40.52 27.76
C THR A 29 13.40 40.53 26.32
N GLY A 30 13.57 41.64 25.60
CA GLY A 30 13.19 41.72 24.19
C GLY A 30 14.01 40.83 23.26
N ALA A 31 15.28 40.56 23.57
CA ALA A 31 16.12 39.62 22.83
C ALA A 31 15.64 38.18 22.99
N ARG A 32 15.29 37.76 24.22
CA ARG A 32 14.75 36.43 24.52
C ARG A 32 13.42 36.17 23.81
N LEU A 33 12.51 37.16 23.82
CA LEU A 33 11.24 37.07 23.12
C LEU A 33 11.45 36.92 21.60
N ARG A 34 12.35 37.73 21.01
CA ARG A 34 12.66 37.65 19.57
C ARG A 34 13.31 36.32 19.16
N SER A 35 14.17 35.73 20.00
CA SER A 35 14.75 34.41 19.72
C SER A 35 13.72 33.28 19.81
N ALA A 36 12.79 33.35 20.76
CA ALA A 36 11.71 32.37 20.90
C ALA A 36 10.71 32.44 19.73
N GLU A 37 10.38 33.66 19.29
CA GLU A 37 9.52 33.93 18.13
C GLU A 37 10.11 33.36 16.83
N ARG A 38 11.42 33.57 16.58
CA ARG A 38 12.12 33.05 15.39
C ARG A 38 12.14 31.52 15.37
N GLY A 39 12.35 30.87 16.51
CA GLY A 39 12.34 29.40 16.61
C GLY A 39 10.97 28.79 16.31
N ARG A 40 9.87 29.47 16.72
CA ARG A 40 8.50 29.02 16.43
C ARG A 40 8.15 29.11 14.94
N ARG A 41 8.55 30.18 14.26
CA ARG A 41 8.31 30.35 12.82
C ARG A 41 9.05 29.31 11.98
N LEU A 42 10.30 29.01 12.33
CA LEU A 42 11.10 27.97 11.65
C LEU A 42 10.50 26.57 11.84
N ARG A 43 10.07 26.21 13.06
CA ARG A 43 9.46 24.90 13.34
C ARG A 43 8.09 24.73 12.66
N ALA A 44 7.29 25.80 12.58
CA ALA A 44 6.02 25.76 11.88
C ALA A 44 6.19 25.53 10.37
N ALA A 45 7.21 26.15 9.76
CA ALA A 45 7.51 25.98 8.33
C ALA A 45 7.98 24.54 8.01
N THR A 46 8.79 23.92 8.87
CA THR A 46 9.31 22.56 8.63
C THR A 46 8.26 21.46 8.79
N LEU A 47 7.27 21.64 9.68
CA LEU A 47 6.23 20.63 9.89
C LEU A 47 5.18 20.61 8.76
N GLY A 48 4.85 21.77 8.18
CA GLY A 48 3.88 21.85 7.07
C GLY A 48 4.38 21.18 5.78
N ALA A 49 5.66 21.33 5.45
CA ALA A 49 6.24 20.75 4.23
C ALA A 49 6.31 19.21 4.27
N SER A 50 6.53 18.63 5.46
CA SER A 50 6.65 17.18 5.64
C SER A 50 5.35 16.42 5.36
N LEU A 51 4.20 16.97 5.77
CA LEU A 51 2.90 16.32 5.64
C LEU A 51 2.38 16.30 4.19
N CYS A 52 2.61 17.37 3.42
CA CYS A 52 2.19 17.40 2.02
C CYS A 52 3.05 16.46 1.14
N GLY A 53 4.35 16.35 1.43
CA GLY A 53 5.25 15.47 0.67
C GLY A 53 4.91 13.98 0.81
N THR A 54 4.59 13.51 2.02
CA THR A 54 4.24 12.09 2.24
C THR A 54 2.92 11.69 1.59
N LEU A 55 1.91 12.58 1.62
CA LEU A 55 0.63 12.35 0.97
C LEU A 55 0.77 12.23 -0.55
N ALA A 56 1.57 13.08 -1.18
CA ALA A 56 1.83 13.01 -2.62
C ALA A 56 2.54 11.71 -3.02
N VAL A 57 3.51 11.25 -2.21
CA VAL A 57 4.22 9.98 -2.44
C VAL A 57 3.29 8.78 -2.29
N CYS A 58 2.42 8.76 -1.27
CA CYS A 58 1.44 7.68 -1.09
C CYS A 58 0.43 7.58 -2.25
N VAL A 59 -0.06 8.72 -2.76
CA VAL A 59 -0.99 8.74 -3.90
C VAL A 59 -0.29 8.26 -5.17
N ALA A 60 0.95 8.70 -5.43
CA ALA A 60 1.73 8.26 -6.59
C ALA A 60 2.02 6.74 -6.56
N LEU A 61 2.37 6.19 -5.39
CA LEU A 61 2.55 4.76 -5.19
C LEU A 61 1.24 3.98 -5.35
N GLY A 62 0.12 4.51 -4.85
CA GLY A 62 -1.20 3.91 -5.03
C GLY A 62 -1.60 3.80 -6.50
N LEU A 63 -1.39 4.87 -7.28
CA LEU A 63 -1.68 4.87 -8.72
C LEU A 63 -0.78 3.90 -9.50
N LEU A 64 0.51 3.82 -9.16
CA LEU A 64 1.45 2.91 -9.82
C LEU A 64 1.14 1.42 -9.56
N TRP A 65 0.52 1.11 -8.41
CA TRP A 65 0.11 -0.25 -8.07
C TRP A 65 -1.29 -0.60 -8.57
N SER A 66 -2.19 0.39 -8.72
CA SER A 66 -3.53 0.18 -9.27
C SER A 66 -3.53 -0.24 -10.75
N ASP A 67 -2.52 0.13 -11.54
CA ASP A 67 -2.46 -0.24 -12.96
C ASP A 67 -2.14 -1.73 -13.22
N ARG A 68 -1.64 -2.47 -12.22
CA ARG A 68 -1.32 -3.90 -12.37
C ARG A 68 -2.43 -4.86 -11.96
N SER A 69 -3.58 -4.36 -11.47
CA SER A 69 -4.61 -5.23 -10.87
C SER A 69 -6.02 -4.96 -11.37
N ALA A 70 -6.18 -4.34 -12.54
CA ALA A 70 -7.47 -4.33 -13.24
C ALA A 70 -7.62 -5.53 -14.19
N VAL A 71 -7.10 -6.70 -13.81
CA VAL A 71 -7.71 -7.94 -14.31
C VAL A 71 -9.09 -7.93 -13.67
N LYS A 72 -10.09 -7.39 -14.39
CA LYS A 72 -11.48 -7.38 -13.96
C LYS A 72 -11.81 -8.78 -13.50
N GLU A 73 -11.91 -8.99 -12.20
CA GLU A 73 -12.25 -10.29 -11.63
C GLU A 73 -13.62 -10.67 -12.20
N ILE A 74 -13.64 -11.65 -13.08
CA ILE A 74 -14.88 -12.16 -13.65
C ILE A 74 -15.68 -12.78 -12.49
N VAL A 75 -16.90 -12.30 -12.29
CA VAL A 75 -17.86 -12.91 -11.36
C VAL A 75 -18.43 -14.19 -11.96
N CYS A 76 -18.85 -15.15 -11.10
CA CYS A 76 -19.36 -16.45 -11.54
C CYS A 76 -20.52 -16.36 -12.56
N SER A 77 -21.38 -15.33 -12.42
CA SER A 77 -22.50 -15.07 -13.33
C SER A 77 -22.05 -14.67 -14.73
N ALA A 78 -20.93 -13.96 -14.86
CA ALA A 78 -20.34 -13.58 -16.14
C ALA A 78 -19.45 -14.70 -16.73
N CYS A 79 -18.93 -15.59 -15.89
CA CYS A 79 -18.09 -16.72 -16.30
C CYS A 79 -18.89 -17.80 -17.05
N THR A 80 -20.04 -18.21 -16.48
CA THR A 80 -20.86 -19.32 -16.99
C THR A 80 -21.28 -19.18 -18.47
N PRO A 81 -21.81 -18.04 -18.96
CA PRO A 81 -22.19 -17.91 -20.37
C PRO A 81 -20.99 -17.97 -21.34
N ARG A 82 -19.76 -17.75 -20.84
CA ARG A 82 -18.53 -17.79 -21.64
C ARG A 82 -17.91 -19.19 -21.74
N PHE A 83 -18.47 -20.20 -21.06
CA PHE A 83 -17.92 -21.56 -21.07
C PHE A 83 -17.85 -22.15 -22.48
N ALA A 84 -18.89 -21.98 -23.29
CA ALA A 84 -18.91 -22.51 -24.66
C ALA A 84 -17.84 -21.87 -25.55
N GLN A 85 -17.68 -20.54 -25.46
CA GLN A 85 -16.65 -19.81 -26.21
C GLN A 85 -15.24 -20.20 -25.75
N TYR A 86 -15.04 -20.32 -24.44
CA TYR A 86 -13.76 -20.73 -23.89
C TYR A 86 -13.42 -22.19 -24.25
N ALA A 87 -14.40 -23.10 -24.23
CA ALA A 87 -14.21 -24.48 -24.67
C ALA A 87 -13.83 -24.56 -26.16
N ALA A 88 -14.51 -23.80 -27.02
CA ALA A 88 -14.15 -23.69 -28.44
C ALA A 88 -12.73 -23.10 -28.60
N HIS A 89 -12.36 -22.12 -27.78
CA HIS A 89 -11.02 -21.55 -27.77
C HIS A 89 -9.94 -22.57 -27.43
N LEU A 90 -10.18 -23.43 -26.43
CA LEU A 90 -9.28 -24.53 -26.10
C LEU A 90 -9.12 -25.55 -27.23
N GLN A 91 -10.07 -25.61 -28.16
CA GLN A 91 -10.02 -26.43 -29.37
C GLN A 91 -9.46 -25.70 -30.59
N GLY A 92 -8.97 -24.47 -30.42
CA GLY A 92 -8.33 -23.67 -31.48
C GLY A 92 -9.21 -22.58 -32.09
N ALA A 93 -10.43 -22.36 -31.61
CA ALA A 93 -11.25 -21.24 -32.07
C ALA A 93 -10.69 -19.89 -31.59
N PRO A 94 -10.82 -18.81 -32.38
CA PRO A 94 -10.41 -17.49 -31.95
C PRO A 94 -11.31 -16.97 -30.83
N MET A 95 -10.69 -16.49 -29.76
CA MET A 95 -11.33 -15.79 -28.64
C MET A 95 -10.41 -14.64 -28.25
N ASP A 96 -10.97 -13.56 -27.73
CA ASP A 96 -10.17 -12.46 -27.21
C ASP A 96 -9.22 -12.96 -26.10
N ALA A 97 -7.94 -12.61 -26.21
CA ALA A 97 -6.90 -13.14 -25.33
C ALA A 97 -7.09 -12.68 -23.87
N ALA A 98 -7.58 -11.46 -23.65
CA ALA A 98 -7.83 -10.96 -22.30
C ALA A 98 -9.04 -11.67 -21.68
N GLU A 99 -10.09 -11.92 -22.47
CA GLU A 99 -11.25 -12.69 -22.01
C GLU A 99 -10.90 -14.14 -21.70
N ALA A 100 -10.14 -14.80 -22.58
CA ALA A 100 -9.68 -16.17 -22.37
C ALA A 100 -8.80 -16.28 -21.11
N ALA A 101 -7.88 -15.33 -20.90
CA ALA A 101 -7.05 -15.28 -19.70
C ALA A 101 -7.88 -15.07 -18.44
N ALA A 102 -8.89 -14.20 -18.47
CA ALA A 102 -9.76 -13.94 -17.33
C ALA A 102 -10.63 -15.15 -16.96
N VAL A 103 -11.17 -15.88 -17.95
CA VAL A 103 -11.92 -17.13 -17.72
C VAL A 103 -10.98 -18.22 -17.19
N ALA A 104 -9.79 -18.38 -17.79
CA ALA A 104 -8.79 -19.33 -17.33
C ALA A 104 -8.39 -19.09 -15.86
N HIS A 105 -8.12 -17.82 -15.52
CA HIS A 105 -7.81 -17.39 -14.16
C HIS A 105 -8.98 -17.66 -13.21
N HIS A 106 -10.22 -17.34 -13.60
CA HIS A 106 -11.38 -17.63 -12.76
C HIS A 106 -11.54 -19.14 -12.51
N LEU A 107 -11.37 -19.98 -13.54
CA LEU A 107 -11.47 -21.44 -13.42
C LEU A 107 -10.35 -22.07 -12.58
N SER A 108 -9.19 -21.43 -12.43
CA SER A 108 -8.13 -21.95 -11.55
C SER A 108 -8.42 -21.80 -10.07
N TYR A 109 -9.18 -20.76 -9.67
CA TYR A 109 -9.46 -20.45 -8.27
C TYR A 109 -10.89 -20.71 -7.81
N CYS A 110 -11.88 -20.68 -8.72
CA CYS A 110 -13.29 -20.79 -8.34
C CYS A 110 -13.72 -22.26 -8.15
N PRO A 111 -14.09 -22.69 -6.92
CA PRO A 111 -14.49 -24.07 -6.64
C PRO A 111 -15.86 -24.44 -7.22
N LEU A 112 -16.65 -23.45 -7.66
CA LEU A 112 -17.99 -23.68 -8.22
C LEU A 112 -17.96 -23.77 -9.75
N CYS A 113 -17.20 -22.89 -10.40
CA CYS A 113 -17.15 -22.82 -11.86
C CYS A 113 -16.29 -23.93 -12.46
N ARG A 114 -15.18 -24.30 -11.80
CA ARG A 114 -14.29 -25.37 -12.28
C ARG A 114 -14.99 -26.72 -12.47
N PRO A 115 -15.68 -27.31 -11.47
CA PRO A 115 -16.35 -28.60 -11.65
C PRO A 115 -17.50 -28.51 -12.65
N LYS A 116 -18.24 -27.39 -12.70
CA LYS A 116 -19.29 -27.17 -13.70
C LYS A 116 -18.74 -27.17 -15.13
N PHE A 117 -17.63 -26.47 -15.35
CA PHE A 117 -16.95 -26.48 -16.65
C PHE A 117 -16.48 -27.88 -17.00
N GLN A 118 -15.85 -28.60 -16.06
CA GLN A 118 -15.35 -29.96 -16.28
C GLN A 118 -16.49 -30.97 -16.53
N GLN A 119 -17.65 -30.79 -15.92
CA GLN A 119 -18.84 -31.61 -16.16
C GLN A 119 -19.42 -31.39 -17.57
N GLN A 120 -19.41 -30.15 -18.06
CA GLN A 120 -19.91 -29.82 -19.40
C GLN A 120 -18.90 -30.13 -20.50
N TYR A 121 -17.61 -29.99 -20.22
CA TYR A 121 -16.51 -30.15 -21.17
C TYR A 121 -15.39 -31.02 -20.56
N PRO A 122 -15.58 -32.34 -20.48
CA PRO A 122 -14.61 -33.24 -19.87
C PRO A 122 -13.30 -33.28 -20.67
N GLY A 123 -12.16 -33.22 -19.99
CA GLY A 123 -10.82 -33.36 -20.59
C GLY A 123 -10.15 -32.08 -21.10
N LEU A 124 -10.92 -31.04 -21.45
CA LEU A 124 -10.34 -29.82 -22.06
C LEU A 124 -9.40 -29.03 -21.14
N LEU A 125 -9.69 -28.96 -19.83
CA LEU A 125 -8.83 -28.26 -18.87
C LEU A 125 -7.47 -28.94 -18.68
N THR A 126 -7.44 -30.28 -18.75
CA THR A 126 -6.23 -31.08 -18.58
C THR A 126 -5.31 -31.03 -19.81
N GLU A 127 -5.87 -30.97 -21.02
CA GLU A 127 -5.10 -30.86 -22.25
C GLU A 127 -4.46 -29.46 -22.38
N ALA A 128 -5.24 -28.41 -22.12
CA ALA A 128 -4.78 -27.03 -22.19
C ALA A 128 -3.66 -26.67 -21.19
N SER A 129 -3.56 -27.41 -20.08
CA SER A 129 -2.48 -27.25 -19.10
C SER A 129 -1.21 -28.03 -19.48
N ARG A 130 -1.34 -29.10 -20.28
CA ARG A 130 -0.21 -29.87 -20.81
C ARG A 130 0.51 -29.11 -21.94
N GLU A 131 -0.21 -28.46 -22.85
CA GLU A 131 0.42 -27.68 -23.94
C GLU A 131 1.15 -26.42 -23.45
N ARG A 132 0.65 -25.78 -22.38
CA ARG A 132 1.28 -24.57 -21.82
C ARG A 132 2.56 -24.82 -21.05
N HIS A 133 2.87 -26.07 -20.73
CA HIS A 133 4.20 -26.48 -20.30
C HIS A 133 4.86 -27.21 -21.48
N PRO A 134 5.50 -26.49 -22.43
CA PRO A 134 6.41 -27.15 -23.35
C PRO A 134 7.41 -27.89 -22.49
N HIS A 135 7.41 -29.22 -22.60
CA HIS A 135 8.32 -30.16 -21.98
C HIS A 135 9.58 -29.45 -21.49
N TYR A 136 9.66 -29.15 -20.19
CA TYR A 136 10.98 -29.16 -19.56
C TYR A 136 11.39 -30.62 -19.68
N PRO A 137 12.40 -30.97 -20.50
CA PRO A 137 12.94 -32.31 -20.44
C PRO A 137 13.32 -32.49 -18.97
N LEU A 138 12.61 -33.39 -18.29
CA LEU A 138 13.09 -33.93 -17.04
C LEU A 138 14.49 -34.41 -17.37
N ALA A 139 15.50 -33.69 -16.89
CA ALA A 139 16.87 -34.14 -16.94
C ALA A 139 16.85 -35.49 -16.24
N GLN A 140 16.74 -36.55 -17.05
CA GLN A 140 17.03 -37.91 -16.64
C GLN A 140 18.50 -37.85 -16.26
N ASN A 141 18.74 -37.55 -14.98
CA ASN A 141 20.05 -37.66 -14.38
C ASN A 141 20.45 -39.11 -14.59
N ALA A 142 21.29 -39.28 -15.61
CA ALA A 142 22.17 -40.40 -15.80
C ALA A 142 23.04 -40.51 -14.55
N ILE A 143 22.52 -41.16 -13.51
CA ILE A 143 23.33 -41.77 -12.47
C ILE A 143 23.55 -43.22 -12.91
N LEU A 144 24.26 -43.35 -14.02
CA LEU A 144 25.01 -44.53 -14.40
C LEU A 144 26.46 -44.16 -14.11
N GLY A 145 26.98 -44.59 -12.96
CA GLY A 145 28.33 -44.23 -12.58
C GLY A 145 28.82 -44.79 -11.25
N LYS A 146 29.07 -46.12 -11.28
CA LYS A 146 30.00 -46.91 -10.47
C LYS A 146 29.43 -47.65 -9.26
#